data_AF-A0A348VSR0-F1
#
_entry.id   AF-A0A348VSR0-F1
#
_cell.length_a   1.000
_cell.length_b   1.000
_cell.length_c   1.000
_cell.angle_alpha   90.00
_cell.angle_beta   90.00
_cell.angle_gamma   90.00
#
_symmetry.space_group_name_H-M   'P 1'
#
loop_
_entity.id
_entity.type
_entity.pdbx_description
1 polymer ?
#
loop_
_entity_poly.entity_id
_entity_poly.type
_entity_poly.pdbx_seq_one_letter_code
_entity_poly.pdbx_strand_id
1 'polypeptide(L)'
;MFLLELVMQGVREFGQLVRLRFQRGFNFIAAGNEGGKTTTVDTIVRLLFPNDAPGAVDSLVSRATPDTSRGALVVFPGDSEYFRVIHDFSKRGVNLSKYNA
;
A
#
# COMPACT_ATOMS: atom_id res chain seq x y z
N MET A 1 -14.85 -5.12 -7.01
CA MET A 1 -13.70 -4.54 -6.28
C MET A 1 -13.04 -3.44 -7.11
N PHE A 2 -12.79 -2.27 -6.51
CA PHE A 2 -12.11 -1.11 -7.10
C PHE A 2 -11.13 -0.52 -6.07
N LEU A 3 -9.90 -0.20 -6.50
CA LEU A 3 -8.91 0.49 -5.66
C LEU A 3 -9.11 1.99 -5.84
N LEU A 4 -9.14 2.77 -4.77
CA LEU A 4 -9.32 4.22 -4.83
C LEU A 4 -8.01 4.96 -4.61
N GLU A 5 -7.28 4.61 -3.55
CA GLU A 5 -6.07 5.31 -3.16
C GLU A 5 -5.09 4.34 -2.49
N LEU A 6 -3.82 4.43 -2.88
CA LEU A 6 -2.69 3.83 -2.18
C LEU A 6 -1.85 4.95 -1.57
N VAL A 7 -1.57 4.85 -0.27
CA VAL A 7 -0.63 5.72 0.45
C VAL A 7 0.51 4.87 0.96
N MET A 8 1.74 5.34 0.79
CA MET A 8 2.96 4.67 1.23
C MET A 8 3.86 5.67 1.93
N GLN A 9 4.51 5.26 3.02
CA GLN A 9 5.56 6.02 3.67
C GLN A 9 6.60 5.04 4.20
N GLY A 10 7.89 5.33 4.02
CA GLY A 10 8.96 4.43 4.42
C GLY A 10 8.91 3.06 3.72
N VAL A 11 8.36 2.97 2.50
CA VAL A 11 8.27 1.69 1.77
C VAL A 11 9.37 1.60 0.72
N ARG A 12 10.36 0.72 0.92
CA ARG A 12 11.59 0.66 0.11
C ARG A 12 12.22 2.05 -0.08
N GLU A 13 12.32 2.54 -1.32
CA GLU A 13 12.88 3.86 -1.66
C GLU A 13 11.92 5.03 -1.41
N PHE A 14 10.64 4.76 -1.11
CA PHE A 14 9.67 5.81 -0.76
C PHE A 14 9.81 6.22 0.71
N GLY A 15 10.88 6.97 1.03
CA GLY A 15 11.13 7.47 2.38
C GLY A 15 10.10 8.52 2.84
N GLN A 16 9.55 9.29 1.91
CA GLN A 16 8.50 10.28 2.16
C GLN A 16 7.10 9.71 1.87
N LEU A 17 6.07 10.42 2.33
CA LEU A 17 4.68 10.04 2.05
C LEU A 17 4.37 10.22 0.56
N VAL A 18 4.00 9.11 -0.09
CA VAL A 18 3.59 9.04 -1.49
C VAL A 18 2.13 8.61 -1.55
N ARG A 19 1.36 9.24 -2.43
CA ARG A 19 -0.05 8.96 -2.64
C ARG A 19 -0.31 8.71 -4.13
N LEU A 20 -0.86 7.54 -4.45
CA LEU A 20 -1.32 7.18 -5.78
C LEU A 20 -2.84 7.06 -5.75
N ARG A 21 -3.50 7.79 -6.66
CA ARG A 21 -4.95 7.77 -6.80
C ARG A 21 -5.33 7.02 -8.06
N PHE A 22 -6.35 6.18 -7.95
CA PHE A 22 -6.87 5.38 -9.04
C PHE A 22 -8.23 5.94 -9.47
N GLN A 23 -8.45 5.97 -10.77
CA GLN A 23 -9.72 6.37 -11.37
C GLN A 23 -10.44 5.14 -11.93
N ARG A 24 -11.74 5.26 -12.18
CA ARG A 24 -12.48 4.20 -12.90
C ARG A 24 -11.92 4.07 -14.32
N GLY A 25 -11.91 2.84 -14.85
CA GLY A 25 -11.37 2.54 -16.17
C GLY A 25 -9.90 2.08 -16.12
N PHE A 26 -9.13 2.43 -17.15
CA PHE A 26 -7.75 1.98 -17.32
C PHE A 26 -6.76 2.97 -16.68
N ASN A 27 -6.02 2.51 -15.68
CA ASN A 27 -4.96 3.30 -15.03
C ASN A 27 -3.59 2.82 -15.54
N PHE A 28 -2.72 3.75 -15.91
CA PHE A 28 -1.37 3.45 -16.37
C PHE A 28 -0.33 4.14 -15.48
N ILE A 29 0.65 3.37 -15.01
CA ILE A 29 1.75 3.86 -14.17
C ILE A 29 3.04 3.72 -14.97
N ALA A 30 3.65 4.84 -15.33
CA ALA A 30 4.95 4.89 -16.00
C ALA A 30 5.99 5.59 -15.13
N ALA A 31 7.17 4.99 -15.06
CA ALA A 31 8.34 5.54 -14.39
C ALA A 31 9.61 4.88 -14.97
N GLY A 32 10.77 5.48 -14.75
CA GLY A 32 12.06 4.88 -15.08
C GLY A 32 12.34 3.58 -14.31
N ASN A 33 13.48 2.96 -14.58
CA ASN A 33 13.96 1.84 -13.76
C ASN A 33 14.04 2.29 -12.29
N GLU A 34 13.67 1.38 -11.39
CA GLU A 34 13.64 1.63 -9.94
C GLU A 34 12.69 2.74 -9.47
N GLY A 35 11.86 3.30 -10.37
CA GLY A 35 10.85 4.33 -10.04
C GLY A 35 9.65 3.84 -9.22
N GLY A 36 9.77 2.69 -8.53
CA GLY A 36 8.76 2.20 -7.60
C GLY A 36 7.51 1.54 -8.20
N LYS A 37 7.54 1.18 -9.49
CA LYS A 37 6.44 0.44 -10.16
C LYS A 37 6.15 -0.89 -9.48
N THR A 38 7.18 -1.72 -9.30
CA THR A 38 7.07 -3.01 -8.60
C THR A 38 6.68 -2.82 -7.14
N THR A 39 7.28 -1.84 -6.45
CA THR A 39 6.94 -1.49 -5.06
C THR A 39 5.46 -1.17 -4.88
N THR A 40 4.87 -0.44 -5.83
CA THR A 40 3.44 -0.12 -5.83
C THR A 40 2.59 -1.38 -5.88
N VAL A 41 2.88 -2.29 -6.82
CA VAL A 41 2.16 -3.57 -6.97
C VAL A 41 2.33 -4.45 -5.74
N ASP A 42 3.56 -4.64 -5.27
CA ASP A 42 3.88 -5.47 -4.11
C ASP A 42 3.16 -4.98 -2.85
N THR A 43 3.10 -3.65 -2.67
CA THR A 43 2.43 -3.03 -1.52
C THR A 43 0.92 -3.25 -1.59
N ILE A 44 0.31 -3.12 -2.77
CA ILE A 44 -1.13 -3.41 -2.96
C ILE A 44 -1.42 -4.87 -2.62
N VAL A 45 -0.63 -5.81 -3.17
CA VAL A 45 -0.79 -7.24 -2.91
C VAL A 45 -0.64 -7.53 -1.42
N ARG A 46 0.35 -6.91 -0.76
CA ARG A 46 0.59 -7.08 0.68
C ARG A 46 -0.55 -6.55 1.54
N LEU A 47 -1.15 -5.43 1.17
CA LEU A 47 -2.26 -4.82 1.89
C LEU A 47 -3.54 -5.64 1.73
N LEU A 48 -3.79 -6.20 0.54
CA LEU A 48 -4.96 -7.05 0.27
C LEU A 48 -4.81 -8.46 0.86
N PHE A 49 -3.59 -8.99 0.88
CA PHE A 49 -3.29 -10.36 1.30
C PHE A 49 -2.11 -10.34 2.29
N PRO A 50 -2.34 -9.92 3.54
CA PRO A 50 -1.31 -9.97 4.58
C PRO A 50 -1.00 -11.44 4.87
N ASN A 51 0.11 -11.94 4.32
CA ASN A 51 0.55 -13.32 4.49
C ASN A 51 1.71 -13.38 5.50
N ASP A 52 1.64 -14.15 6.58
CA ASP A 52 2.67 -14.13 7.64
C ASP A 52 4.03 -14.75 7.26
N ALA A 53 4.26 -15.01 5.97
CA ALA A 53 5.55 -15.39 5.42
C ALA A 53 6.65 -14.39 5.89
N PRO A 54 7.59 -14.82 6.75
CA PRO A 54 8.48 -13.92 7.49
C PRO A 54 9.34 -12.99 6.62
N GLY A 55 9.65 -13.38 5.37
CA GLY A 55 10.46 -12.56 4.46
C GLY A 55 9.69 -11.57 3.58
N ALA A 56 8.37 -11.71 3.46
CA ALA A 56 7.59 -10.91 2.52
C ALA A 56 7.33 -9.48 3.05
N VAL A 57 7.07 -9.33 4.35
CA VAL A 57 6.87 -8.01 5.00
C VAL A 57 8.16 -7.23 5.02
N ASP A 58 9.24 -7.87 5.46
CA ASP A 58 10.53 -7.22 5.68
C ASP A 58 11.11 -6.67 4.36
N SER A 59 10.72 -7.23 3.20
CA SER A 59 11.11 -6.75 1.87
C SER A 59 10.52 -5.39 1.47
N LEU A 60 9.49 -4.91 2.17
CA LEU A 60 8.86 -3.61 1.94
C LEU A 60 9.35 -2.53 2.91
N VAL A 61 9.97 -2.92 4.02
CA VAL A 61 10.52 -1.99 5.02
C VAL A 61 11.69 -1.24 4.40
N SER A 62 11.65 0.10 4.45
CA SER A 62 12.78 0.91 4.01
C SER A 62 13.97 0.70 4.95
N ARG A 63 15.17 0.55 4.38
CA ARG A 63 16.42 0.51 5.16
C ARG A 63 16.77 1.87 5.75
N ALA A 64 16.35 2.96 5.10
CA ALA A 64 16.65 4.32 5.53
C ALA A 64 15.70 4.78 6.64
N THR A 65 14.42 4.42 6.55
CA THR A 65 13.38 4.85 7.49
C THR A 65 12.48 3.68 7.94
N PRO A 66 13.04 2.68 8.64
CA PRO A 66 12.32 1.44 8.96
C PRO A 66 11.10 1.69 9.85
N ASP A 67 11.22 2.56 10.86
CA ASP A 67 10.17 2.80 11.86
C ASP A 67 8.89 3.44 11.28
N THR A 68 9.01 4.14 10.15
CA THR A 68 7.90 4.81 9.48
C THR A 68 7.30 3.99 8.33
N SER A 69 7.72 2.74 8.16
CA SER A 69 7.31 1.87 7.04
C SER A 69 5.83 1.46 7.14
N ARG A 70 4.96 2.14 6.40
CA ARG A 70 3.51 1.94 6.45
C ARG A 70 2.88 2.06 5.07
N GLY A 71 1.86 1.23 4.84
CA GLY A 71 1.00 1.30 3.66
C GLY A 71 -0.45 1.45 4.07
N ALA A 72 -1.22 2.21 3.29
CA ALA A 72 -2.67 2.25 3.41
C ALA A 72 -3.31 2.13 2.03
N LEU A 73 -4.35 1.30 1.91
CA LEU A 73 -5.10 1.10 0.67
C LEU A 73 -6.59 1.31 0.96
N VAL A 74 -7.19 2.20 0.18
CA VAL A 74 -8.64 2.40 0.18
C VAL A 74 -9.24 1.59 -0.96
N VAL A 75 -10.20 0.72 -0.62
CA VAL A 75 -10.84 -0.23 -1.52
C VAL A 75 -12.35 -0.12 -1.45
N PHE A 76 -12.99 -0.34 -2.58
CA PHE A 76 -14.44 -0.50 -2.72
C PHE A 76 -14.73 -1.95 -3.15
N PRO A 77 -15.21 -2.82 -2.26
CA PRO A 77 -15.46 -4.23 -2.59
C PRO A 77 -16.60 -4.39 -3.61
N GLY A 78 -17.67 -3.57 -3.49
CA GLY A 78 -18.87 -3.64 -4.33
C GLY A 78 -20.14 -3.18 -3.61
N ASP A 79 -20.17 -3.28 -2.28
CA ASP A 79 -21.40 -3.22 -1.48
C ASP A 79 -21.63 -1.83 -0.86
N SER A 80 -21.55 -0.78 -1.69
CA SER A 80 -21.80 0.64 -1.35
C SER A 80 -20.83 1.33 -0.39
N GLU A 81 -19.95 0.60 0.28
CA GLU A 81 -19.02 1.17 1.27
C GLU A 81 -17.56 1.09 0.83
N TYR A 82 -16.78 2.09 1.23
CA TYR A 82 -15.33 2.07 1.11
C TYR A 82 -14.71 1.55 2.40
N PHE A 83 -13.61 0.82 2.27
CA PHE A 83 -12.81 0.34 3.38
C PHE A 83 -11.38 0.83 3.22
N ARG A 84 -10.72 1.07 4.33
CA ARG A 84 -9.30 1.37 4.38
C ARG A 84 -8.59 0.29 5.18
N VAL A 85 -7.63 -0.35 4.53
CA VAL A 85 -6.68 -1.22 5.22
C VAL A 85 -5.39 -0.43 5.44
N ILE A 86 -4.84 -0.47 6.64
CA ILE A 86 -3.55 0.12 7.00
C ILE A 86 -2.68 -1.02 7.52
N HIS A 87 -1.46 -1.12 7.02
CA HIS A 87 -0.46 -2.05 7.53
C HIS A 87 0.76 -1.25 7.96
N ASP A 88 1.09 -1.35 9.24
CA ASP A 88 2.38 -0.94 9.79
C ASP A 88 3.38 -2.09 9.58
N PHE A 89 4.23 -1.97 8.56
CA PHE A 89 5.17 -3.04 8.18
C PHE A 89 6.26 -3.24 9.22
N SER A 90 6.64 -2.20 9.98
CA SER A 90 7.65 -2.32 11.04
C SER A 90 7.11 -3.04 12.26
N LYS A 91 5.83 -2.84 12.58
CA LYS A 91 5.16 -3.44 13.74
C LYS A 91 4.32 -4.67 13.41
N ARG A 92 4.21 -5.03 12.13
CA ARG A 92 3.34 -6.11 11.60
C ARG A 92 1.88 -5.97 12.03
N GLY A 93 1.45 -4.73 12.28
CA GLY A 93 0.09 -4.41 12.71
C GLY A 93 -0.79 -4.12 11.51
N VAL A 94 -1.97 -4.75 11.44
CA VAL A 94 -2.96 -4.51 10.39
C VAL A 94 -4.24 -3.95 11.01
N ASN A 95 -4.76 -2.88 10.42
CA ASN A 95 -6.05 -2.30 10.79
C ASN A 95 -6.94 -2.21 9.56
N LEU A 96 -8.16 -2.76 9.66
CA LEU A 96 -9.22 -2.58 8.69
C LEU A 96 -10.29 -1.69 9.31
N SER A 97 -10.66 -0.63 8.61
CA SER A 97 -11.71 0.29 9.05
C SER A 97 -12.59 0.69 7.89
N LYS A 98 -13.86 1.01 8.18
CA LYS A 98 -14.72 1.68 7.21
C LYS A 98 -14.14 3.05 6.88
N TYR A 99 -14.10 3.39 5.60
CA TYR A 99 -13.61 4.66 5.11
C TYR A 99 -14.79 5.62 4.93
N ASN A 100 -14.98 6.47 5.94
CA ASN A 100 -15.92 7.58 5.88
C ASN A 100 -15.16 8.75 5.24
N ALA A 101 -15.42 9.00 3.96
CA ALA A 101 -14.87 10.14 3.22
C ALA A 101 -15.44 11.47 3.73
#